data_AF-A0A2D0HLH9-F1
#
_entry.id   AF-A0A2D0HLH9-F1
#
_cell.length_a   1.000
_cell.length_b   1.000
_cell.length_c   1.000
_cell.angle_alpha   90.00
_cell.angle_beta   90.00
_cell.angle_gamma   90.00
#
_symmetry.space_group_name_H-M   'P 1'
#
loop_
_entity.id
_entity.type
_entity.pdbx_description
1 polymer ?
#
loop_
_entity_poly.entity_id
_entity_poly.type
_entity_poly.pdbx_seq_one_letter_code
_entity_poly.pdbx_strand_id
1 'polypeptide(L)'
;MNLNPNLKDIPPNSPRRQILKTALTFVTGGSTISLVSFLMPKSTKPAQAIVVQRPNEFELEGKGTYIKYSILNGVSQLDYRTQNISQHFSGEQIQTLDTDIGTLLTVIISKPPNPNIGGNIVKLSFFLPIINLAIGKKETSLLTEAILTIQKTSGFIRTPLFGQLQSYQTLALRGTARYH
;
A
#
# COMPACT_ATOMS: atom_id res chain seq x y z
N MET A 1 32.80 -20.48 19.20
CA MET A 1 33.61 -19.26 19.13
C MET A 1 32.69 -18.10 18.80
N ASN A 2 32.38 -17.29 19.82
CA ASN A 2 31.39 -16.22 19.75
C ASN A 2 32.16 -14.89 19.86
N LEU A 3 32.35 -14.19 18.74
CA LEU A 3 32.96 -12.86 18.71
C LEU A 3 31.84 -11.83 18.63
N ASN A 4 31.27 -11.48 19.79
CA ASN A 4 30.50 -10.24 19.92
C ASN A 4 31.48 -9.14 20.35
N PRO A 5 31.87 -8.20 19.46
CA PRO A 5 32.74 -7.10 19.85
C PRO A 5 32.02 -6.18 20.85
N ASN A 6 32.72 -5.84 21.94
CA ASN A 6 32.20 -4.99 23.00
C ASN A 6 32.14 -3.54 22.50
N LEU A 7 31.08 -2.81 22.84
CA LEU A 7 30.80 -1.47 22.30
C LEU A 7 31.86 -0.41 22.69
N LYS A 8 32.77 -0.75 23.61
CA LYS A 8 33.90 0.07 24.06
C LYS A 8 35.10 0.00 23.13
N ASP A 9 35.16 -0.98 22.25
CA ASP A 9 36.33 -1.24 21.38
C ASP A 9 36.23 -0.54 20.01
N ILE A 10 35.17 0.25 19.80
CA ILE A 10 34.94 0.96 18.53
C ILE A 10 35.37 2.42 18.69
N PRO A 11 36.32 2.92 17.88
CA PRO A 11 36.78 4.30 17.95
C PRO A 11 35.62 5.29 17.76
N PRO A 12 35.61 6.41 18.49
CA PRO A 12 34.47 7.33 18.60
C PRO A 12 34.03 7.96 17.26
N ASN A 13 34.84 7.86 16.20
CA ASN A 13 34.58 8.42 14.87
C ASN A 13 34.20 7.39 13.79
N SER A 14 33.73 6.18 14.15
CA SER A 14 33.23 5.25 13.13
C SER A 14 31.75 5.52 12.76
N PRO A 15 31.38 5.53 11.46
CA PRO A 15 30.00 5.78 10.99
C PRO A 15 29.00 4.67 11.35
N ARG A 16 29.44 3.56 11.96
CA ARG A 16 28.64 2.36 12.21
C ARG A 16 27.78 2.43 13.48
N ARG A 17 27.94 3.46 14.33
CA ARG A 17 27.22 3.59 15.62
C ARG A 17 25.89 4.35 15.55
N GLN A 18 25.54 4.96 14.40
CA GLN A 18 24.42 5.91 14.31
C GLN A 18 23.08 5.31 13.84
N ILE A 19 23.02 4.01 13.54
CA ILE A 19 21.77 3.37 13.12
C ILE A 19 21.22 2.59 14.30
N LEU A 20 20.58 3.25 15.27
CA LEU A 20 19.62 2.64 16.20
C LEU A 20 19.07 3.71 17.15
N LYS A 21 17.73 3.74 17.29
CA LYS A 21 16.87 4.48 18.27
C LYS A 21 16.34 5.83 17.74
N THR A 22 15.05 6.15 17.69
CA THR A 22 13.77 5.55 18.11
C THR A 22 12.66 6.40 17.45
N ALA A 23 11.64 5.82 16.81
CA ALA A 23 10.47 6.57 16.35
C ALA A 23 9.44 6.70 17.49
N LEU A 24 8.97 7.91 17.76
CA LEU A 24 7.91 8.16 18.73
C LEU A 24 6.64 8.60 17.97
N THR A 25 5.61 7.76 17.99
CA THR A 25 4.32 8.03 17.35
C THR A 25 3.36 8.56 18.41
N PHE A 26 2.84 9.77 18.22
CA PHE A 26 1.69 10.27 18.99
C PHE A 26 0.43 10.17 18.13
N VAL A 27 -0.59 9.50 18.67
CA VAL A 27 -1.93 9.39 18.06
C VAL A 27 -2.88 10.29 18.84
N THR A 28 -3.34 11.37 18.20
CA THR A 28 -4.49 12.14 18.66
C THR A 28 -5.38 12.41 17.46
N GLY A 29 -6.58 11.81 17.45
CA GLY A 29 -7.72 12.17 16.59
C GLY A 29 -7.44 12.26 15.09
N GLY A 30 -7.55 11.14 14.37
CA GLY A 30 -7.81 11.14 12.92
C GLY A 30 -6.66 11.49 11.97
N SER A 31 -5.47 11.86 12.47
CA SER A 31 -4.28 12.05 11.63
C SER A 31 -3.04 11.46 12.28
N THR A 32 -2.35 10.56 11.57
CA THR A 32 -1.08 9.99 12.03
C THR A 32 0.07 10.91 11.63
N ILE A 33 0.65 11.62 12.58
CA ILE A 33 1.85 12.43 12.37
C ILE A 33 3.06 11.58 12.76
N SER A 34 3.95 11.28 11.81
CA SER A 34 5.23 10.60 12.09
C SER A 34 6.35 11.62 12.12
N LEU A 35 7.00 11.79 13.28
CA LEU A 35 8.22 12.59 13.45
C LEU A 35 9.43 11.65 13.43
N VAL A 36 10.29 11.77 12.42
CA VAL A 36 11.59 11.08 12.39
C VAL A 36 12.64 12.04 12.92
N SER A 37 13.18 11.78 14.11
CA SER A 37 14.23 12.59 14.74
C SER A 37 15.60 11.93 14.56
N PHE A 38 16.50 12.59 13.83
CA PHE A 38 17.92 12.25 13.77
C PHE A 38 18.68 13.04 14.83
N LEU A 39 19.35 12.36 15.78
CA LEU A 39 20.29 12.98 16.70
C LEU A 39 21.59 13.31 15.95
N MET A 40 21.68 14.53 15.39
CA MET A 40 22.91 15.10 14.83
C MET A 40 23.67 15.93 15.87
N PRO A 41 25.02 15.96 15.84
CA PRO A 41 25.80 16.88 16.67
C PRO A 41 25.50 18.34 16.28
N LYS A 42 25.42 19.20 17.29
CA LYS A 42 25.04 20.62 17.25
C LYS A 42 25.43 21.33 15.95
N SER A 43 24.47 21.40 15.03
CA SER A 43 24.44 22.35 13.91
C SER A 43 23.36 23.37 14.24
N THR A 44 23.75 24.64 14.37
CA THR A 44 22.90 25.78 14.77
C THR A 44 22.04 26.29 13.61
N LYS A 45 21.52 25.39 12.77
CA LYS A 45 20.46 25.68 11.80
C LYS A 45 19.20 24.99 12.32
N PRO A 46 18.08 25.70 12.56
CA PRO A 46 16.86 25.02 12.99
C PRO A 46 16.54 23.94 11.95
N ALA A 47 16.46 22.70 12.41
CA ALA A 47 15.97 21.60 11.60
C ALA A 47 14.52 21.94 11.24
N GLN A 48 14.32 22.48 10.04
CA GLN A 48 12.99 22.77 9.52
C GLN A 48 12.32 21.43 9.26
N ALA A 49 11.29 21.12 10.04
CA ALA A 49 10.43 19.99 9.77
C ALA A 49 9.81 20.19 8.39
N ILE A 50 10.18 19.36 7.41
CA ILE A 50 9.51 19.36 6.11
C ILE A 50 8.15 18.72 6.36
N VAL A 51 7.11 19.53 6.48
CA VAL A 51 5.73 19.05 6.51
C VAL A 51 5.41 18.53 5.12
N VAL A 52 5.19 17.23 5.00
CA VAL A 52 4.78 16.57 3.76
C VAL A 52 3.33 16.14 3.86
N GLN A 53 2.61 16.24 2.75
CA GLN A 53 1.22 15.82 2.65
C GLN A 53 1.13 14.50 1.88
N ARG A 54 0.40 13.52 2.42
CA ARG A 54 0.20 12.24 1.73
C ARG A 54 -1.11 12.27 0.95
N PRO A 55 -1.13 11.85 -0.32
CA PRO A 55 -2.36 11.75 -1.09
C PRO A 55 -3.44 10.90 -0.39
N ASN A 56 -4.70 11.34 -0.52
CA ASN A 56 -5.89 10.63 -0.05
C ASN A 56 -6.82 10.23 -1.21
N GLU A 57 -6.46 10.55 -2.45
CA GLU A 57 -7.18 10.20 -3.67
C GLU A 57 -6.21 9.78 -4.78
N PHE A 58 -6.58 8.73 -5.50
CA PHE A 58 -5.79 8.12 -6.57
C PHE A 58 -6.70 7.79 -7.75
N GLU A 59 -6.35 8.29 -8.93
CA GLU A 59 -7.02 7.97 -10.18
C GLU A 59 -6.02 7.27 -11.09
N LEU A 60 -6.30 6.01 -11.44
CA LEU A 60 -5.40 5.12 -12.16
C LEU A 60 -6.10 4.56 -13.40
N GLU A 61 -5.33 4.41 -14.48
CA GLU A 61 -5.81 3.84 -15.72
C GLU A 61 -4.75 2.97 -16.42
N GLY A 62 -5.21 1.98 -17.17
CA GLY A 62 -4.34 1.13 -17.99
C GLY A 62 -5.09 -0.05 -18.63
N LYS A 63 -4.77 -0.39 -19.88
CA LYS A 63 -5.36 -1.51 -20.63
C LYS A 63 -6.90 -1.59 -20.53
N GLY A 64 -7.60 -0.45 -20.69
CA GLY A 64 -9.07 -0.38 -20.62
C GLY A 64 -9.65 -0.56 -19.21
N THR A 65 -8.82 -0.45 -18.18
CA THR A 65 -9.20 -0.44 -16.76
C THR A 65 -9.07 0.97 -16.22
N TYR A 66 -10.05 1.41 -15.43
CA TYR A 66 -10.04 2.63 -14.63
C TYR A 66 -10.29 2.26 -13.17
N ILE A 67 -9.46 2.80 -12.27
CA ILE A 67 -9.58 2.63 -10.82
C ILE A 67 -9.53 4.01 -10.17
N LYS A 68 -10.53 4.33 -9.37
CA LYS A 68 -10.50 5.48 -8.47
C LYS A 68 -10.53 4.98 -7.04
N TYR A 69 -9.53 5.33 -6.25
CA TYR A 69 -9.47 5.02 -4.83
C TYR A 69 -9.38 6.31 -4.01
N SER A 70 -10.14 6.40 -2.94
CA SER A 70 -10.07 7.54 -2.02
C SER A 70 -10.36 7.13 -0.58
N ILE A 71 -9.89 7.96 0.36
CA ILE A 71 -10.22 7.84 1.77
C ILE A 71 -11.03 9.08 2.16
N LEU A 72 -12.34 8.90 2.34
CA LEU A 72 -13.28 9.96 2.71
C LEU A 72 -13.73 9.75 4.14
N ASN A 73 -13.44 10.70 5.02
CA ASN A 73 -13.77 10.63 6.46
C ASN A 73 -13.27 9.34 7.13
N GLY A 74 -12.08 8.86 6.74
CA GLY A 74 -11.50 7.62 7.23
C GLY A 74 -12.05 6.33 6.60
N VAL A 75 -13.05 6.44 5.71
CA VAL A 75 -13.63 5.30 5.01
C VAL A 75 -13.02 5.19 3.62
N SER A 76 -12.44 4.03 3.33
CA SER A 76 -11.93 3.70 2.00
C SER A 76 -13.08 3.52 1.01
N GLN A 77 -12.95 4.09 -0.18
CA GLN A 77 -13.83 3.91 -1.32
C GLN A 77 -13.03 3.54 -2.56
N LEU A 78 -13.57 2.65 -3.39
CA LEU A 78 -12.95 2.24 -4.63
C LEU A 78 -14.00 2.04 -5.73
N ASP A 79 -13.82 2.74 -6.84
CA ASP A 79 -14.53 2.49 -8.09
C ASP A 79 -13.62 1.74 -9.05
N TYR A 80 -14.08 0.61 -9.56
CA TYR A 80 -13.40 -0.19 -10.58
C TYR A 80 -14.26 -0.27 -11.82
N ARG A 81 -13.70 0.12 -12.96
CA ARG A 81 -14.40 0.11 -14.25
C ARG A 81 -13.53 -0.51 -15.35
N THR A 82 -14.17 -1.30 -16.18
CA THR A 82 -13.65 -1.77 -17.47
C THR A 82 -14.72 -1.55 -18.54
N GLN A 83 -14.47 -1.99 -19.77
CA GLN A 83 -15.49 -1.96 -20.84
C GLN A 83 -16.78 -2.70 -20.48
N ASN A 84 -16.70 -3.76 -19.68
CA ASN A 84 -17.82 -4.66 -19.41
C ASN A 84 -18.30 -4.65 -17.95
N ILE A 85 -17.53 -4.04 -17.04
CA ILE A 85 -17.74 -4.16 -15.60
C ILE A 85 -17.65 -2.77 -14.98
N SER A 86 -18.58 -2.45 -14.09
CA SER A 86 -18.50 -1.29 -13.20
C SER A 86 -18.90 -1.73 -11.81
N GLN A 87 -18.00 -1.59 -10.84
CA GLN A 87 -18.21 -2.01 -9.45
C GLN A 87 -17.68 -0.96 -8.49
N HIS A 88 -18.37 -0.82 -7.36
CA HIS A 88 -18.01 0.07 -6.27
C HIS A 88 -17.78 -0.76 -5.00
N PHE A 89 -16.73 -0.41 -4.25
CA PHE A 89 -16.36 -1.04 -2.99
C PHE A 89 -16.17 0.03 -1.92
N SER A 90 -16.53 -0.30 -0.68
CA SER A 90 -16.29 0.59 0.46
C SER A 90 -15.95 -0.19 1.73
N GLY A 91 -15.22 0.47 2.63
CA GLY A 91 -14.89 -0.06 3.95
C GLY A 91 -14.24 -1.44 3.88
N GLU A 92 -14.84 -2.40 4.59
CA GLU A 92 -14.32 -3.77 4.74
C GLU A 92 -14.27 -4.59 3.45
N GLN A 93 -14.92 -4.12 2.37
CA GLN A 93 -14.79 -4.75 1.06
C GLN A 93 -13.39 -4.55 0.44
N ILE A 94 -12.65 -3.57 0.95
CA ILE A 94 -11.30 -3.20 0.50
C ILE A 94 -10.32 -3.67 1.57
N GLN A 95 -9.57 -4.71 1.24
CA GLN A 95 -8.50 -5.20 2.12
C GLN A 95 -7.24 -4.38 1.87
N THR A 96 -6.65 -3.84 2.92
CA THR A 96 -5.39 -3.10 2.85
C THR A 96 -4.30 -3.84 3.60
N LEU A 97 -3.10 -3.84 3.03
CA LEU A 97 -1.90 -4.39 3.65
C LEU A 97 -0.74 -3.43 3.42
N ASP A 98 -0.18 -2.90 4.49
CA ASP A 98 1.05 -2.11 4.41
C ASP A 98 2.24 -3.03 4.13
N THR A 99 3.08 -2.59 3.18
CA THR A 99 4.28 -3.30 2.73
C THR A 99 5.45 -2.33 2.62
N ASP A 100 6.67 -2.85 2.48
CA ASP A 100 7.87 -2.02 2.31
C ASP A 100 7.87 -1.21 0.99
N ILE A 101 7.01 -1.56 0.03
CA ILE A 101 6.87 -0.88 -1.27
C ILE A 101 5.58 -0.05 -1.39
N GLY A 102 4.91 0.23 -0.26
CA GLY A 102 3.65 0.98 -0.20
C GLY A 102 2.49 0.14 0.32
N THR A 103 1.26 0.56 0.06
CA THR A 103 0.06 -0.14 0.54
C THR A 103 -0.52 -0.99 -0.59
N LEU A 104 -0.68 -2.29 -0.36
CA LEU A 104 -1.39 -3.20 -1.26
C LEU A 104 -2.88 -3.16 -0.94
N LEU A 105 -3.70 -2.79 -1.93
CA LEU A 105 -5.15 -2.87 -1.82
C LEU A 105 -5.67 -4.07 -2.59
N THR A 106 -6.66 -4.77 -2.04
CA THR A 106 -7.27 -5.94 -2.66
C THR A 106 -8.79 -5.88 -2.55
N VAL A 107 -9.48 -6.13 -3.66
CA VAL A 107 -10.95 -6.27 -3.73
C VAL A 107 -11.33 -7.54 -4.50
N ILE A 108 -12.48 -8.12 -4.18
CA ILE A 108 -13.04 -9.27 -4.92
C ILE A 108 -14.00 -8.75 -5.99
N ILE A 109 -13.60 -8.82 -7.26
CA ILE A 109 -14.39 -8.30 -8.39
C ILE A 109 -15.32 -9.36 -9.03
N SER A 110 -15.11 -10.65 -8.73
CA SER A 110 -16.01 -11.71 -9.14
C SER A 110 -15.91 -12.92 -8.22
N LYS A 111 -17.03 -13.59 -8.00
CA LYS A 111 -17.15 -14.81 -7.20
C LYS A 111 -18.15 -15.76 -7.87
N PRO A 112 -18.04 -17.08 -7.65
CA PRO A 112 -19.01 -18.02 -8.18
C PRO A 112 -20.42 -17.71 -7.65
N PRO A 113 -21.47 -17.87 -8.47
CA PRO A 113 -22.85 -17.57 -8.08
C PRO A 113 -23.34 -18.51 -6.95
N ASN A 114 -22.83 -19.74 -6.92
CA ASN A 114 -23.07 -20.68 -5.85
C ASN A 114 -21.73 -21.19 -5.29
N PRO A 115 -21.31 -20.76 -4.09
CA PRO A 115 -20.05 -21.20 -3.49
C PRO A 115 -20.03 -22.71 -3.22
N ASN A 116 -21.19 -23.37 -3.14
CA ASN A 116 -21.26 -24.81 -2.84
C ASN A 116 -20.79 -25.70 -3.98
N ILE A 117 -20.79 -25.19 -5.22
CA ILE A 117 -20.36 -25.92 -6.42
C ILE A 117 -18.89 -25.61 -6.74
N GLY A 118 -18.29 -24.61 -6.08
CA GLY A 118 -16.95 -24.12 -6.40
C GLY A 118 -16.94 -23.26 -7.66
N GLY A 119 -15.75 -22.85 -8.06
CA GLY A 119 -15.54 -21.98 -9.21
C GLY A 119 -14.41 -20.98 -8.99
N ASN A 120 -14.39 -19.95 -9.83
CA ASN A 120 -13.32 -18.95 -9.82
C ASN A 120 -13.72 -17.73 -8.98
N ILE A 121 -12.85 -17.37 -8.04
CA ILE A 121 -12.87 -16.05 -7.40
C ILE A 121 -11.84 -15.19 -8.12
N VAL A 122 -12.25 -14.01 -8.57
CA VAL A 122 -11.35 -13.05 -9.22
C VAL A 122 -11.11 -11.89 -8.26
N LYS A 123 -9.85 -11.64 -7.93
CA LYS A 123 -9.40 -10.53 -7.10
C LYS A 123 -8.61 -9.54 -7.94
N LEU A 124 -8.83 -8.26 -7.68
CA LEU A 124 -7.97 -7.19 -8.15
C LEU A 124 -7.12 -6.73 -6.96
N SER A 125 -5.82 -6.73 -7.13
CA SER A 125 -4.88 -6.14 -6.16
C SER A 125 -4.02 -5.08 -6.84
N PHE A 126 -3.67 -3.98 -6.17
CA PHE A 126 -2.75 -2.99 -6.74
C PHE A 126 -2.01 -2.24 -5.65
N PHE A 127 -0.80 -1.79 -5.97
CA PHE A 127 0.04 -1.03 -5.03
C PHE A 127 -0.26 0.46 -5.11
N LEU A 128 -0.36 1.10 -3.95
CA LEU A 128 -0.23 2.53 -3.82
C LEU A 128 1.17 2.83 -3.28
N PRO A 129 2.07 3.38 -4.12
CA PRO A 129 3.41 3.71 -3.68
C PRO A 129 3.39 4.82 -2.63
N ILE A 130 4.43 4.86 -1.80
CA ILE A 130 4.60 5.92 -0.80
C ILE A 130 4.90 7.23 -1.53
N ILE A 131 3.92 8.14 -1.56
CA ILE A 131 4.02 9.45 -2.20
C ILE A 131 3.96 10.54 -1.13
N ASN A 132 4.93 11.46 -1.18
CA ASN A 132 4.94 12.69 -0.40
C ASN A 132 4.76 13.87 -1.36
N LEU A 133 3.68 14.64 -1.17
CA LEU A 133 3.46 15.90 -1.86
C LEU A 133 4.14 17.03 -1.10
N ALA A 134 4.84 17.90 -1.85
CA ALA A 134 5.37 19.14 -1.30
C ALA A 134 4.21 20.09 -0.93
N ILE A 135 4.41 20.91 0.10
CA ILE A 135 3.41 21.92 0.51
C ILE A 135 3.07 22.81 -0.68
N GLY A 136 1.77 22.99 -0.94
CA GLY A 136 1.26 23.77 -2.07
C GLY A 136 1.13 22.99 -3.38
N LYS A 137 1.71 21.78 -3.48
CA LYS A 137 1.48 20.87 -4.61
C LYS A 137 0.32 19.94 -4.29
N LYS A 138 -0.79 20.07 -5.02
CA LYS A 138 -2.00 19.28 -4.78
C LYS A 138 -1.98 17.88 -5.38
N GLU A 139 -1.13 17.65 -6.38
CA GLU A 139 -1.11 16.38 -7.11
C GLU A 139 0.27 16.00 -7.66
N THR A 140 0.44 14.73 -7.98
CA THR A 140 1.61 14.22 -8.72
C THR A 140 1.22 13.03 -9.58
N SER A 141 1.92 12.84 -10.70
CA SER A 141 1.80 11.63 -11.50
C SER A 141 2.41 10.43 -10.77
N LEU A 142 1.88 9.25 -11.04
CA LEU A 142 2.39 7.99 -10.52
C LEU A 142 2.28 6.86 -11.55
N LEU A 143 3.12 5.85 -11.36
CA LEU A 143 3.08 4.58 -12.06
C LEU A 143 2.99 3.48 -11.01
N THR A 144 2.18 2.46 -11.28
CA THR A 144 2.05 1.30 -10.40
C THR A 144 1.63 0.07 -11.19
N GLU A 145 1.56 -1.08 -10.52
CA GLU A 145 1.03 -2.31 -11.08
C GLU A 145 -0.20 -2.79 -10.31
N ALA A 146 -1.13 -3.36 -11.06
CA ALA A 146 -2.21 -4.18 -10.55
C ALA A 146 -1.99 -5.64 -10.93
N ILE A 147 -2.50 -6.53 -10.08
CA ILE A 147 -2.48 -7.98 -10.24
C ILE A 147 -3.93 -8.45 -10.21
N LEU A 148 -4.38 -9.03 -11.31
CA LEU A 148 -5.60 -9.83 -11.35
C LEU A 148 -5.24 -11.25 -10.93
N THR A 149 -5.86 -11.73 -9.86
CA THR A 149 -5.71 -13.10 -9.36
C THR A 149 -6.97 -13.88 -9.63
N ILE A 150 -6.87 -14.99 -10.37
CA ILE A 150 -7.95 -15.96 -10.50
C ILE A 150 -7.63 -17.12 -9.57
N GLN A 151 -8.45 -17.31 -8.54
CA GLN A 151 -8.33 -18.41 -7.59
C GLN A 151 -9.41 -19.45 -7.84
N LYS A 152 -8.99 -20.69 -8.11
CA LYS A 152 -9.86 -21.85 -8.20
C LYS A 152 -10.27 -22.30 -6.80
N THR A 153 -11.56 -22.54 -6.61
CA THR A 153 -12.13 -23.03 -5.36
C THR A 153 -12.93 -24.30 -5.59
N SER A 154 -12.71 -25.32 -4.76
CA SER A 154 -13.62 -26.45 -4.64
C SER A 154 -14.75 -26.03 -3.73
N GLY A 155 -15.99 -26.24 -4.13
CA GLY A 155 -17.14 -25.96 -3.27
C GLY A 155 -17.21 -26.92 -2.07
N PHE A 156 -18.38 -27.00 -1.44
CA PHE A 156 -18.63 -27.99 -0.38
C PHE A 156 -18.63 -29.43 -0.91
N ILE A 157 -18.90 -29.61 -2.21
CA ILE A 157 -18.61 -30.85 -2.91
C ILE A 157 -17.08 -30.94 -3.00
N ARG A 158 -16.49 -31.79 -2.16
CA ARG A 158 -15.02 -31.95 -1.96
C ARG A 158 -14.33 -32.56 -3.18
N THR A 159 -14.55 -32.01 -4.36
CA THR A 159 -13.82 -32.38 -5.57
C THR A 159 -12.38 -31.89 -5.39
N PRO A 160 -11.39 -32.79 -5.39
CA PRO A 160 -10.01 -32.40 -5.17
C PRO A 160 -9.54 -31.48 -6.31
N LEU A 161 -8.95 -30.34 -5.95
CA LEU A 161 -8.23 -29.49 -6.88
C LEU A 161 -6.75 -29.88 -6.87
N PHE A 162 -6.14 -30.01 -8.05
CA PHE A 162 -4.74 -30.40 -8.20
C PHE A 162 -3.93 -29.29 -8.87
N GLY A 163 -2.64 -29.20 -8.49
CA GLY A 163 -1.68 -28.28 -9.08
C GLY A 163 -1.85 -26.82 -8.66
N GLN A 164 -1.52 -25.89 -9.56
CA GLN A 164 -1.59 -24.45 -9.32
C GLN A 164 -3.05 -23.97 -9.27
N LEU A 165 -3.47 -23.48 -8.10
CA LEU A 165 -4.85 -23.03 -7.85
C LEU A 165 -5.06 -21.54 -8.11
N GLN A 166 -3.98 -20.77 -8.27
CA GLN A 166 -4.02 -19.34 -8.52
C GLN A 166 -3.24 -19.00 -9.78
N SER A 167 -3.87 -18.27 -10.70
CA SER A 167 -3.17 -17.63 -11.82
C SER A 167 -3.16 -16.12 -11.63
N TYR A 168 -2.11 -15.48 -12.15
CA TYR A 168 -1.89 -14.05 -12.00
C TYR A 168 -1.73 -13.40 -13.37
N GLN A 169 -2.30 -12.22 -13.52
CA GLN A 169 -2.08 -11.35 -14.67
C GLN A 169 -1.75 -9.94 -14.16
N THR A 170 -0.65 -9.38 -14.65
CA THR A 170 -0.22 -8.02 -14.29
C THR A 170 -0.73 -6.98 -15.29
N LEU A 171 -1.06 -5.80 -14.75
CA LEU A 171 -1.54 -4.64 -15.47
C LEU A 171 -0.72 -3.44 -15.03
N ALA A 172 0.03 -2.85 -15.96
CA ALA A 172 0.68 -1.56 -15.71
C ALA A 172 -0.39 -0.46 -15.68
N LEU A 173 -0.35 0.36 -14.63
CA LEU A 173 -1.26 1.47 -14.40
C LEU A 173 -0.47 2.78 -14.35
N ARG A 174 -1.08 3.83 -14.89
CA ARG A 174 -0.59 5.21 -14.81
C ARG A 174 -1.68 6.06 -14.20
N GLY A 175 -1.32 7.14 -13.52
CA GLY A 175 -2.34 7.95 -12.90
C GLY A 175 -1.84 9.16 -12.15
N THR A 176 -2.72 9.70 -11.33
CA THR A 176 -2.48 10.86 -10.47
C THR A 176 -2.84 10.52 -9.03
N ALA A 177 -2.00 10.97 -8.10
CA ALA A 177 -2.28 10.98 -6.68
C ALA A 177 -2.51 12.42 -6.24
N ARG A 178 -3.59 12.67 -5.49
CA ARG A 178 -4.01 14.00 -5.05
C ARG A 178 -4.26 14.03 -3.55
N TYR A 179 -4.12 15.22 -2.98
CA TYR A 179 -4.66 15.53 -1.67
C TYR A 179 -5.76 16.58 -1.79
N HIS A 180 -6.91 16.26 -1.18
CA HIS A 180 -8.04 17.17 -0.98
C HIS A 180 -8.16 17.59 0.48
#